data_AF-A0A101E9R7-F1
#
_entry.id   AF-A0A101E9R7-F1
#
_cell.length_a   1.000
_cell.length_b   1.000
_cell.length_c   1.000
_cell.angle_alpha   90.00
_cell.angle_beta   90.00
_cell.angle_gamma   90.00
#
_symmetry.space_group_name_H-M   'P 1'
#
loop_
_entity.id
_entity.type
_entity.pdbx_description
1 polymer ?
#
loop_
_entity_poly.entity_id
_entity_poly.type
_entity_poly.pdbx_seq_one_letter_code
_entity_poly.pdbx_strand_id
1 'polypeptide(L)'
;MDDIRVLLFFYFGEAVLLFYTGLAMFELKLSIPRLLCTAGLYSLCIWFVRGLYAMYNIPLGTHTLILVVLSILLMKFIGKVNWIFSVGAVLTGFSLILIGNWFINLIIQQINLTWEHILSSVWLHILFGYLEDTFLILLLILNKIFGLSYIKLFELE
;
A
#
# COMPACT_ATOMS: atom_id res chain seq x y z
N MET A 1 9.74 -11.89 -13.55
CA MET A 1 8.35 -11.38 -13.48
C MET A 1 7.69 -12.03 -12.29
N ASP A 2 7.06 -11.25 -11.43
CA ASP A 2 6.33 -11.80 -10.28
C ASP A 2 5.17 -12.67 -10.75
N ASP A 3 4.93 -13.74 -9.99
CA ASP A 3 3.85 -14.68 -10.24
C ASP A 3 2.49 -13.96 -10.14
N ILE A 4 1.56 -14.30 -11.04
CA ILE A 4 0.20 -13.72 -11.03
C ILE A 4 -0.54 -13.96 -9.71
N ARG A 5 -0.15 -14.99 -8.96
CA ARG A 5 -0.65 -15.25 -7.60
C ARG A 5 -0.30 -14.12 -6.64
N VAL A 6 0.90 -13.55 -6.74
CA VAL A 6 1.31 -12.40 -5.90
C VAL A 6 0.46 -11.18 -6.21
N LEU A 7 0.13 -10.96 -7.49
CA LEU A 7 -0.76 -9.88 -7.90
C LEU A 7 -2.14 -10.00 -7.24
N LEU A 8 -2.76 -11.18 -7.34
CA LEU A 8 -4.12 -11.38 -6.86
C LEU A 8 -4.20 -11.49 -5.33
N PHE A 9 -3.29 -12.22 -4.71
CA PHE A 9 -3.36 -12.52 -3.28
C PHE A 9 -2.65 -11.51 -2.39
N PHE A 10 -1.73 -10.71 -2.92
CA PHE A 10 -1.01 -9.71 -2.13
C PHE A 10 -1.28 -8.29 -2.64
N TYR A 11 -0.85 -7.93 -3.85
CA TYR A 11 -0.94 -6.53 -4.33
C TYR A 11 -2.37 -5.97 -4.31
N PHE A 12 -3.36 -6.79 -4.62
CA PHE A 12 -4.76 -6.38 -4.51
C PHE A 12 -5.21 -6.12 -3.07
N GLY A 13 -4.85 -6.99 -2.13
CA GLY A 13 -5.17 -6.82 -0.72
C GLY A 13 -4.52 -5.58 -0.13
N GLU A 14 -3.22 -5.42 -0.36
CA GLU A 14 -2.43 -4.25 0.04
C GLU A 14 -3.04 -2.97 -0.55
N ALA A 15 -3.37 -2.95 -1.84
CA ALA A 15 -3.97 -1.79 -2.51
C ALA A 15 -5.32 -1.38 -1.92
N VAL A 16 -6.18 -2.36 -1.59
CA VAL A 16 -7.46 -2.09 -0.92
C VAL A 16 -7.23 -1.49 0.46
N LEU A 17 -6.32 -2.06 1.26
CA LEU A 17 -5.99 -1.56 2.60
C LEU A 17 -5.39 -0.16 2.54
N LEU A 18 -4.44 0.07 1.64
CA LEU A 18 -3.78 1.36 1.44
C LEU A 18 -4.80 2.46 1.14
N PHE A 19 -5.69 2.26 0.17
CA PHE A 19 -6.67 3.27 -0.19
C PHE A 19 -7.74 3.44 0.89
N TYR A 20 -8.19 2.35 1.49
CA TYR A 20 -9.24 2.39 2.51
C TYR A 20 -8.74 3.08 3.80
N THR A 21 -7.60 2.66 4.33
CA THR A 21 -6.98 3.26 5.52
C THR A 21 -6.58 4.71 5.26
N GLY A 22 -5.98 5.00 4.10
CA GLY A 22 -5.61 6.37 3.74
C GLY A 22 -6.80 7.32 3.74
N LEU A 23 -7.93 6.93 3.15
CA LEU A 23 -9.14 7.76 3.11
C LEU A 23 -9.85 7.86 4.46
N ALA A 24 -9.83 6.80 5.26
CA ALA A 24 -10.45 6.78 6.58
C ALA A 24 -9.85 7.86 7.50
N MET A 25 -8.55 8.17 7.34
CA MET A 25 -7.88 9.25 8.08
C MET A 25 -8.37 10.65 7.72
N PHE A 26 -9.01 10.83 6.57
CA PHE A 26 -9.64 12.08 6.14
C PHE A 26 -11.17 11.99 6.20
N GLU A 27 -11.73 11.01 6.90
CA GLU A 27 -13.18 10.75 7.01
C GLU A 27 -13.90 10.59 5.65
N LEU A 28 -13.14 10.30 4.59
CA LEU A 28 -13.68 10.09 3.26
C LEU A 28 -13.99 8.62 3.05
N LYS A 29 -15.02 8.35 2.26
CA LYS A 29 -15.42 7.01 1.87
C LYS A 29 -15.58 6.95 0.35
N LEU A 30 -14.93 5.97 -0.26
CA LEU A 30 -15.22 5.57 -1.63
C LEU A 30 -16.38 4.58 -1.63
N SER A 31 -17.17 4.57 -2.70
CA SER A 31 -18.06 3.44 -2.95
C SER A 31 -17.22 2.18 -3.19
N ILE A 32 -17.69 1.04 -2.70
CA ILE A 32 -16.99 -0.26 -2.82
C ILE A 32 -16.56 -0.54 -4.28
N PRO A 33 -17.41 -0.32 -5.31
CA PRO A 33 -16.99 -0.57 -6.69
C PRO A 33 -15.83 0.32 -7.15
N ARG A 34 -15.79 1.60 -6.74
CA ARG A 34 -14.70 2.51 -7.09
C ARG A 34 -13.42 2.15 -6.34
N LEU A 35 -13.53 1.77 -5.07
CA LEU A 35 -12.39 1.29 -4.28
C LEU A 35 -11.76 0.07 -4.93
N LEU A 36 -12.56 -0.96 -5.23
CA LEU A 36 -12.07 -2.20 -5.84
C LEU A 36 -11.52 -1.96 -7.26
N CYS A 37 -12.14 -1.08 -8.06
CA CYS A 37 -11.63 -0.72 -9.38
C CYS A 37 -10.28 0.00 -9.29
N THR A 38 -10.16 0.97 -8.37
CA THR A 38 -8.91 1.73 -8.14
C THR A 38 -7.81 0.80 -7.65
N ALA A 39 -8.10 -0.07 -6.68
CA ALA A 39 -7.18 -1.07 -6.15
C ALA A 39 -6.75 -2.09 -7.20
N GLY A 40 -7.69 -2.58 -8.02
CA GLY A 40 -7.41 -3.52 -9.11
C GLY A 40 -6.46 -2.93 -10.14
N LEU A 41 -6.75 -1.72 -10.63
CA LEU A 41 -5.87 -1.04 -11.59
C LEU A 41 -4.51 -0.72 -10.99
N TYR A 42 -4.46 -0.29 -9.73
CA TYR A 42 -3.21 -0.03 -9.04
C TYR A 42 -2.36 -1.31 -8.89
N SER A 43 -2.97 -2.44 -8.57
CA SER A 43 -2.28 -3.75 -8.48
C SER A 43 -1.68 -4.19 -9.81
N LEU A 44 -2.41 -3.94 -10.91
CA LEU A 44 -1.87 -4.14 -12.26
C LEU A 44 -0.67 -3.22 -12.53
N CYS A 45 -0.74 -1.95 -12.10
CA CYS A 45 0.39 -1.03 -12.20
C CYS A 45 1.60 -1.51 -11.39
N ILE A 46 1.42 -2.01 -10.15
CA ILE A 46 2.50 -2.58 -9.34
C ILE A 46 3.19 -3.70 -10.10
N TRP A 47 2.43 -4.70 -10.55
CA TRP A 47 2.96 -5.85 -11.26
C TRP A 47 3.69 -5.45 -12.55
N PHE A 48 3.12 -4.52 -13.33
CA PHE A 48 3.71 -4.05 -14.57
C PHE A 48 5.01 -3.27 -14.33
N VAL A 49 4.99 -2.28 -13.42
CA VAL A 49 6.16 -1.44 -13.12
C VAL A 49 7.28 -2.29 -12.53
N ARG A 50 6.99 -3.16 -11.56
CA ARG A 50 8.01 -4.06 -10.99
C ARG A 50 8.54 -5.05 -12.03
N GLY A 51 7.68 -5.58 -12.89
CA GLY A 51 8.07 -6.45 -14.01
C GLY A 51 9.04 -5.78 -14.98
N LEU A 52 8.78 -4.52 -15.35
CA LEU A 52 9.69 -3.71 -16.16
C LEU A 52 11.02 -3.45 -15.44
N TYR A 53 10.97 -3.06 -14.17
CA TYR A 53 12.18 -2.76 -13.39
C TYR A 53 13.09 -3.98 -13.26
N ALA A 54 12.52 -5.16 -13.04
CA ALA A 54 13.25 -6.41 -13.02
C ALA A 54 13.89 -6.73 -14.38
N MET A 55 13.19 -6.46 -15.50
CA MET A 55 13.74 -6.66 -16.85
C MET A 55 14.93 -5.72 -17.15
N TYR A 56 14.87 -4.48 -16.68
CA TYR A 56 15.91 -3.48 -16.92
C TYR A 56 16.98 -3.40 -15.81
N ASN A 57 16.93 -4.29 -14.81
CA ASN A 57 17.83 -4.27 -13.64
C ASN A 57 17.89 -2.91 -12.92
N ILE A 58 16.77 -2.20 -12.87
CA ILE A 58 16.67 -0.92 -12.16
C ILE A 58 16.63 -1.19 -10.65
N PRO A 59 17.39 -0.45 -9.82
CA PRO A 59 17.42 -0.67 -8.37
C PRO A 59 16.05 -0.70 -7.72
N LEU A 60 15.83 -1.73 -6.88
CA LEU A 60 14.63 -1.90 -6.08
C LEU A 60 14.41 -0.65 -5.19
N GLY A 61 13.17 -0.17 -5.13
CA GLY A 61 12.77 1.01 -4.36
C GLY A 61 12.53 2.27 -5.21
N THR A 62 13.20 2.43 -6.35
CA THR A 62 12.94 3.60 -7.23
C THR A 62 11.57 3.52 -7.91
N HIS A 63 11.00 2.31 -8.05
CA HIS A 63 9.64 2.12 -8.53
C HIS A 63 8.57 2.67 -7.56
N THR A 64 8.88 2.75 -6.26
CA THR A 64 7.93 3.22 -5.24
C THR A 64 7.45 4.64 -5.54
N LEU A 65 8.33 5.54 -5.98
CA LEU A 65 7.96 6.91 -6.32
C LEU A 65 7.00 6.96 -7.51
N ILE A 66 7.23 6.14 -8.54
CA ILE A 66 6.30 6.02 -9.67
C ILE A 66 4.95 5.49 -9.21
N LEU A 67 4.95 4.46 -8.35
CA LEU A 67 3.73 3.87 -7.82
C LEU A 67 2.94 4.85 -6.94
N VAL A 68 3.62 5.66 -6.13
CA VAL A 68 2.99 6.76 -5.38
C VAL A 68 2.29 7.71 -6.34
N VAL A 69 2.98 8.21 -7.37
CA VAL A 69 2.38 9.12 -8.36
C VAL A 69 1.19 8.47 -9.05
N LEU A 70 1.31 7.22 -9.51
CA LEU A 70 0.22 6.48 -10.15
C LEU A 70 -0.97 6.31 -9.21
N SER A 71 -0.75 5.95 -7.95
CA SER A 71 -1.82 5.78 -6.96
C SER A 71 -2.57 7.08 -6.68
N ILE A 72 -1.87 8.23 -6.63
CA ILE A 72 -2.50 9.57 -6.49
C ILE A 72 -3.39 9.84 -7.70
N LEU A 73 -2.91 9.57 -8.92
CA LEU A 73 -3.68 9.78 -10.14
C LEU A 73 -4.90 8.86 -10.21
N LEU A 74 -4.76 7.59 -9.86
CA LEU A 74 -5.88 6.64 -9.81
C LEU A 74 -6.93 7.08 -8.78
N MET A 75 -6.51 7.47 -7.59
CA MET A 75 -7.39 8.04 -6.56
C MET A 75 -8.10 9.31 -7.03
N LYS A 76 -7.39 10.19 -7.76
CA LYS A 76 -7.94 11.41 -8.31
C LYS A 76 -8.98 11.15 -9.40
N PHE A 77 -8.63 10.37 -10.42
CA PHE A 77 -9.46 10.23 -11.62
C PHE A 77 -10.54 9.15 -11.49
N ILE A 78 -10.21 8.01 -10.87
CA ILE A 78 -11.12 6.87 -10.71
C ILE A 78 -11.87 6.98 -9.38
N GLY A 79 -11.14 7.26 -8.30
CA GLY A 79 -11.73 7.52 -6.99
C GLY A 79 -12.55 8.81 -6.94
N LYS A 80 -12.29 9.77 -7.84
CA LYS A 80 -12.91 11.11 -7.86
C LYS A 80 -12.68 11.91 -6.56
N VAL A 81 -11.55 11.68 -5.88
CA VAL A 81 -11.20 12.38 -4.64
C VAL A 81 -10.52 13.72 -4.96
N ASN A 82 -10.66 14.71 -4.07
CA ASN A 82 -9.96 16.00 -4.22
C ASN A 82 -8.44 15.77 -4.23
N TRP A 83 -7.68 16.57 -4.97
CA TRP A 83 -6.22 16.49 -5.03
C TRP A 83 -5.56 16.45 -3.65
N ILE A 84 -5.93 17.37 -2.75
CA ILE A 84 -5.32 17.47 -1.42
C ILE A 84 -5.53 16.17 -0.64
N PHE A 85 -6.77 15.66 -0.62
CA PHE A 85 -7.09 14.42 0.08
C PHE A 85 -6.52 13.17 -0.61
N SER A 86 -6.42 13.14 -1.94
CA SER A 86 -5.78 12.04 -2.66
C SER A 86 -4.29 11.94 -2.31
N VAL A 87 -3.59 13.08 -2.32
CA VAL A 87 -2.18 13.15 -1.94
C VAL A 87 -2.01 12.75 -0.48
N GLY A 88 -2.79 13.34 0.43
CA GLY A 88 -2.75 13.02 1.85
C GLY A 88 -3.01 11.53 2.12
N ALA A 89 -4.09 10.97 1.59
CA ALA A 89 -4.47 9.57 1.80
C ALA A 89 -3.39 8.60 1.31
N VAL A 90 -2.86 8.83 0.10
CA VAL A 90 -1.80 7.99 -0.46
C VAL A 90 -0.53 8.09 0.36
N LEU A 91 -0.07 9.30 0.69
CA LEU A 91 1.17 9.49 1.44
C LEU A 91 1.06 8.89 2.84
N THR A 92 -0.09 9.01 3.51
CA THR A 92 -0.34 8.32 4.78
C THR A 92 -0.23 6.81 4.63
N GLY A 93 -0.90 6.23 3.62
CA GLY A 93 -0.86 4.80 3.37
C GLY A 93 0.55 4.28 3.09
N PHE A 94 1.27 4.94 2.18
CA PHE A 94 2.66 4.57 1.87
C PHE A 94 3.61 4.75 3.05
N SER A 95 3.42 5.78 3.87
CA SER A 95 4.25 5.96 5.08
C SER A 95 4.10 4.77 6.03
N LEU A 96 2.88 4.24 6.18
CA LEU A 96 2.62 3.06 7.01
C LEU A 96 3.25 1.79 6.42
N ILE A 97 3.17 1.62 5.09
CA ILE A 97 3.87 0.51 4.41
C ILE A 97 5.38 0.63 4.61
N LEU A 98 5.97 1.83 4.47
CA LEU A 98 7.41 2.03 4.67
C LEU A 98 7.84 1.70 6.11
N ILE A 99 7.04 2.08 7.11
CA ILE A 99 7.26 1.71 8.52
C ILE A 99 7.14 0.19 8.69
N GLY A 100 6.14 -0.43 8.07
CA GLY A 100 5.96 -1.88 8.05
C GLY A 100 7.17 -2.60 7.46
N ASN A 101 7.61 -2.21 6.27
CA ASN A 101 8.81 -2.75 5.64
C ASN A 101 10.06 -2.57 6.51
N TRP A 102 10.26 -1.40 7.13
CA TRP A 102 11.36 -1.20 8.06
C TRP A 102 11.30 -2.17 9.24
N PHE A 103 10.12 -2.37 9.82
CA PHE A 103 9.90 -3.33 10.90
C PHE A 103 10.18 -4.78 10.46
N ILE A 104 9.73 -5.14 9.25
CA ILE A 104 9.99 -6.47 8.68
C ILE A 104 11.47 -6.71 8.42
N ASN A 105 12.20 -5.71 7.95
CA ASN A 105 13.66 -5.79 7.82
C ASN A 105 14.34 -6.15 9.14
N LEU A 106 13.87 -5.60 10.28
CA LEU A 106 14.39 -5.97 11.60
C LEU A 106 14.11 -7.44 11.92
N ILE A 107 12.90 -7.92 11.64
CA ILE A 107 12.54 -9.33 11.87
C ILE A 107 13.42 -10.26 11.02
N ILE A 108 13.56 -9.97 9.72
CA ILE A 108 14.36 -10.74 8.77
C ILE A 108 15.81 -10.88 9.25
N GLN A 109 16.39 -9.79 9.76
CA GLN A 109 17.75 -9.78 10.32
C GLN A 109 17.89 -10.69 11.55
N GLN A 110 16.86 -10.78 12.41
CA GLN A 110 16.91 -11.64 13.60
C GLN A 110 16.79 -13.13 13.27
N ILE A 111 16.06 -13.48 12.20
CA ILE A 111 15.83 -14.88 11.80
C ILE A 111 16.83 -15.39 10.77
N ASN A 112 17.86 -14.61 10.43
CA ASN A 112 18.89 -14.92 9.42
C ASN A 112 18.32 -15.32 8.05
N LEU A 113 17.18 -14.74 7.65
CA LEU A 113 16.66 -14.87 6.29
C LEU A 113 17.19 -13.76 5.39
N THR A 114 17.22 -14.01 4.08
CA THR A 114 17.53 -12.98 3.08
C THR A 114 16.27 -12.64 2.26
N TRP A 115 16.22 -11.41 1.74
CA TRP A 115 15.15 -10.99 0.82
C TRP A 115 15.07 -11.88 -0.42
N GLU A 116 16.21 -12.35 -0.92
CA GLU A 116 16.26 -13.30 -2.03
C GLU A 116 15.49 -14.58 -1.73
N HIS A 117 15.64 -15.12 -0.51
CA HIS A 117 14.92 -16.31 -0.10
C HIS A 117 13.41 -16.07 -0.01
N ILE A 118 13.00 -14.93 0.56
CA ILE A 118 11.58 -14.55 0.68
C ILE A 118 10.94 -14.39 -0.70
N LEU A 119 11.60 -13.67 -1.61
CA LEU A 119 11.11 -13.43 -2.96
C LEU A 119 11.13 -14.69 -3.84
N SER A 120 11.99 -15.67 -3.53
CA SER A 120 12.04 -16.95 -4.25
C SER A 120 10.81 -17.84 -4.01
N SER A 121 10.09 -17.65 -2.91
CA SER A 121 8.90 -18.42 -2.55
C SER A 121 7.65 -17.54 -2.57
N VAL A 122 6.72 -17.85 -3.48
CA VAL A 122 5.46 -17.12 -3.65
C VAL A 122 4.71 -16.95 -2.32
N TRP A 123 4.66 -18.02 -1.50
CA TRP A 123 3.93 -17.98 -0.23
C TRP A 123 4.65 -17.18 0.85
N LEU A 124 5.99 -17.22 0.88
CA LEU A 124 6.75 -16.36 1.80
C LEU A 124 6.60 -14.89 1.41
N HIS A 125 6.69 -14.57 0.11
CA HIS A 125 6.46 -13.21 -0.37
C HIS A 125 5.07 -12.69 0.04
N ILE A 126 4.00 -13.48 -0.16
CA ILE A 126 2.65 -13.10 0.26
C ILE A 126 2.58 -12.93 1.79
N LEU A 127 3.12 -13.88 2.57
CA LEU A 127 3.08 -13.83 4.02
C LEU A 127 3.79 -12.58 4.56
N PHE A 128 5.02 -12.33 4.11
CA PHE A 128 5.80 -11.17 4.54
C PHE A 128 5.17 -9.86 4.06
N GLY A 129 4.57 -9.84 2.87
CA GLY A 129 3.77 -8.71 2.39
C GLY A 129 2.62 -8.34 3.33
N TYR A 130 1.82 -9.33 3.77
CA TYR A 130 0.77 -9.06 4.76
C TYR A 130 1.30 -8.65 6.14
N LEU A 131 2.52 -9.05 6.50
CA LEU A 131 3.16 -8.55 7.72
C LEU A 131 3.57 -7.07 7.58
N GLU A 132 3.96 -6.62 6.39
CA GLU A 132 4.20 -5.18 6.11
C GLU A 132 2.91 -4.35 6.27
N ASP A 133 1.75 -4.92 5.92
CA ASP A 133 0.43 -4.29 6.06
C ASP A 133 -0.05 -4.13 7.51
N THR A 134 0.68 -4.67 8.50
CA THR A 134 0.25 -4.64 9.92
C THR A 134 -0.08 -3.24 10.41
N PHE A 135 0.73 -2.23 10.03
CA PHE A 135 0.50 -0.85 10.44
C PHE A 135 -0.71 -0.20 9.75
N LEU A 136 -1.03 -0.58 8.51
CA LEU A 136 -2.26 -0.16 7.85
C LEU A 136 -3.49 -0.69 8.57
N ILE A 137 -3.46 -1.98 8.94
CA ILE A 137 -4.54 -2.64 9.67
C ILE A 137 -4.69 -2.02 11.06
N LEU A 138 -3.59 -1.81 11.77
CA LEU A 138 -3.59 -1.23 13.11
C LEU A 138 -4.16 0.18 13.10
N LEU A 139 -3.72 1.06 12.18
CA LEU A 139 -4.26 2.41 12.09
C LEU A 139 -5.75 2.41 11.76
N LEU A 140 -6.20 1.51 10.88
CA LEU A 140 -7.62 1.38 10.55
C LEU A 140 -8.47 0.96 11.74
N ILE A 141 -7.98 0.02 12.56
CA ILE A 141 -8.65 -0.38 13.81
C ILE A 141 -8.72 0.80 14.78
N LEU A 142 -7.62 1.53 14.97
CA LEU A 142 -7.57 2.71 15.84
C LEU A 142 -8.52 3.81 15.35
N ASN A 143 -8.56 4.10 14.04
CA ASN A 143 -9.52 5.02 13.44
C ASN A 143 -10.97 4.59 13.73
N LYS A 144 -11.29 3.30 13.61
CA LYS A 144 -12.66 2.80 13.82
C LYS A 144 -13.09 2.82 15.28
N ILE A 145 -12.18 2.54 16.22
CA ILE A 145 -12.48 2.49 17.66
C ILE A 145 -12.50 3.89 18.28
N PHE A 146 -11.49 4.71 17.97
CA PHE A 146 -11.27 6.01 18.62
C PHE A 146 -11.72 7.20 17.77
N GLY A 147 -12.11 6.98 16.50
CA GLY A 147 -12.49 8.05 15.60
C GLY A 147 -11.31 8.95 15.19
N LEU A 148 -10.07 8.45 15.25
CA LEU A 148 -8.86 9.19 14.91
C LEU A 148 -8.87 9.60 13.44
N SER A 149 -9.06 10.89 13.16
CA SER A 149 -8.95 11.46 11.82
C SER A 149 -8.12 12.74 11.89
N TYR A 150 -7.42 13.05 10.79
CA TYR A 150 -6.67 14.30 10.70
C TYR A 150 -7.59 15.51 10.78
N ILE A 151 -8.78 15.43 10.16
CA ILE A 151 -9.76 16.53 10.18
C ILE A 151 -10.12 16.92 11.61
N LYS A 152 -10.48 15.95 12.45
CA LYS A 152 -10.80 16.22 13.86
C LYS A 152 -9.61 16.71 14.65
N LEU A 153 -8.40 16.24 14.33
CA LEU A 153 -7.19 16.61 15.04
C LEU A 153 -6.80 18.07 14.78
N PHE A 154 -7.02 18.57 13.56
CA PHE A 154 -6.81 19.98 13.20
C PHE A 154 -7.95 20.91 13.65
N GLU A 155 -9.14 20.39 13.95
CA GLU A 155 -10.25 21.17 14.55
C GLU A 155 -10.12 21.35 16.07
N LEU A 156 -9.17 20.66 16.71
CA LEU A 156 -8.90 20.72 18.16
C LEU A 156 -7.82 21.74 18.55
N GLU A 157 -7.28 22.47 17.58
CA GLU A 157 -6.38 23.63 17.77
C GLU A 157 -7.14 24.96 17.62
#